data_AF-A0A914R2Y4-F1
#
_entry.id   AF-A0A914R2Y4-F1
#
_cell.length_a   1.000
_cell.length_b   1.000
_cell.length_c   1.000
_cell.angle_alpha   90.00
_cell.angle_beta   90.00
_cell.angle_gamma   90.00
#
_symmetry.space_group_name_H-M   'P 1'
#
loop_
_entity.id
_entity.type
_entity.pdbx_description
1 polymer ?
#
loop_
_entity_poly.entity_id
_entity_poly.type
_entity_poly.pdbx_seq_one_letter_code
_entity_poly.pdbx_strand_id
1 'polypeptide(L)'
;MNSALNLAYFFAVFNIIQAVPECYHAWSEIIPGKDCKVAADCGEVTADCIFSVATNSRICCKPKNGATLPTCPSGMQILSVGKNSGIVCESKDQCPDGFKCVESTTNFDKLPGQGNKICCK
;
A
#
# COMPACT_ATOMS: atom_id res chain seq x y z
N MET A 1 -20.23 43.46 8.88
CA MET A 1 -19.06 42.58 9.14
C MET A 1 -19.58 41.21 9.54
N ASN A 2 -19.76 40.27 8.61
CA ASN A 2 -20.10 38.86 8.90
C ASN A 2 -20.03 37.95 7.65
N SER A 3 -19.93 38.52 6.44
CA SER A 3 -19.91 37.71 5.21
C SER A 3 -18.53 37.17 4.80
N ALA A 4 -17.43 37.68 5.36
CA ALA A 4 -16.07 37.24 5.03
C ALA A 4 -15.61 36.01 5.85
N LEU A 5 -16.14 35.80 7.06
CA LEU A 5 -15.77 34.65 7.89
C LEU A 5 -16.39 33.33 7.38
N ASN A 6 -17.55 33.38 6.73
CA ASN A 6 -18.24 32.18 6.23
C ASN A 6 -17.63 31.60 4.94
N LEU A 7 -16.96 32.42 4.12
CA LEU A 7 -16.29 31.93 2.91
C LEU A 7 -14.98 31.20 3.23
N ALA A 8 -14.25 31.63 4.27
CA ALA A 8 -12.99 31.00 4.66
C ALA A 8 -13.20 29.59 5.24
N TYR A 9 -14.32 29.37 5.94
CA TYR A 9 -14.66 28.05 6.49
C TYR A 9 -15.04 27.03 5.41
N PHE A 10 -15.61 27.49 4.29
CA PHE A 10 -16.02 26.61 3.20
C PHE A 10 -14.82 26.05 2.39
N PHE A 11 -13.71 26.79 2.31
CA PHE A 11 -12.50 26.34 1.61
C PHE A 11 -11.61 25.38 2.43
N ALA A 12 -11.79 25.33 3.76
CA ALA A 12 -11.01 24.44 4.62
C ALA A 12 -11.49 22.98 4.61
N VAL A 13 -12.70 22.70 4.10
CA VAL A 13 -13.33 21.37 4.17
C VAL A 13 -13.12 20.54 2.89
N PHE A 14 -12.58 21.12 1.82
CA PHE A 14 -12.65 20.52 0.47
C PHE A 14 -11.38 19.79 -0.04
N ASN A 15 -10.38 19.51 0.80
CA ASN A 15 -9.10 18.93 0.35
C ASN A 15 -8.70 17.62 1.04
N ILE A 16 -9.65 16.73 1.32
CA ILE A 16 -9.33 15.35 1.72
C ILE A 16 -9.92 14.35 0.74
N ILE A 17 -9.73 14.57 -0.56
CA ILE A 17 -9.79 13.45 -1.51
C ILE A 17 -8.47 12.71 -1.31
N GLN A 18 -8.47 11.69 -0.45
CA GLN A 18 -7.35 10.75 -0.41
C GLN A 18 -7.31 10.07 -1.77
N ALA A 19 -6.32 10.44 -2.59
CA ALA A 19 -6.09 9.77 -3.86
C ALA A 19 -5.88 8.29 -3.57
N VAL A 20 -6.61 7.44 -4.30
CA VAL A 20 -6.38 5.99 -4.25
C VAL A 20 -4.93 5.77 -4.63
N PRO A 21 -4.11 5.15 -3.77
CA PRO A 21 -2.70 4.96 -4.08
C PRO A 21 -2.62 4.09 -5.33
N GLU A 22 -1.81 4.53 -6.29
CA GLU A 22 -1.68 3.81 -7.56
C GLU A 22 -0.99 2.46 -7.33
N CYS A 23 -0.05 2.39 -6.40
CA CYS A 23 0.48 1.14 -5.85
C CYS A 23 -0.37 0.63 -4.67
N TYR A 24 -0.41 -0.69 -4.45
CA TYR A 24 -1.26 -1.29 -3.42
C TYR A 24 -0.99 -0.80 -1.99
N HIS A 25 0.25 -0.38 -1.69
CA HIS A 25 0.68 -0.10 -0.32
C HIS A 25 1.43 1.23 -0.19
N ALA A 26 1.35 1.83 1.01
CA ALA A 26 1.99 3.12 1.30
C ALA A 26 3.52 3.07 1.30
N TRP A 27 4.11 1.90 1.54
CA TRP A 27 5.56 1.66 1.41
C TRP A 27 6.03 1.56 -0.05
N SER A 28 5.12 1.61 -1.03
CA SER A 28 5.44 1.51 -2.45
C SER A 28 5.25 2.82 -3.20
N GLU A 29 6.01 2.98 -4.28
CA GLU A 29 5.91 4.07 -5.24
C GLU A 29 5.96 3.54 -6.67
N ILE A 30 5.40 4.31 -7.60
CA ILE A 30 5.41 3.97 -9.02
C ILE A 30 6.79 4.23 -9.59
N ILE A 31 7.18 3.42 -10.57
CA ILE A 31 8.25 3.73 -11.50
C ILE A 31 7.64 4.48 -12.70
N PRO A 32 7.83 5.81 -12.84
CA PRO A 32 7.12 6.61 -13.84
C PRO A 32 7.38 6.15 -15.28
N GLY A 33 6.34 6.23 -16.12
CA GLY A 33 6.44 5.96 -17.56
C GLY A 33 6.62 4.48 -17.92
N LYS A 34 6.36 3.55 -16.99
CA LYS A 34 6.47 2.11 -17.23
C LYS A 34 5.15 1.38 -17.03
N ASP A 35 4.48 1.09 -18.14
CA ASP A 35 3.51 0.00 -18.20
C ASP A 35 4.23 -1.34 -18.25
N CYS A 36 3.59 -2.40 -17.74
CA CYS A 36 4.22 -3.72 -17.67
C CYS A 36 3.22 -4.85 -17.93
N LYS A 37 3.74 -5.99 -18.37
CA LYS A 37 3.00 -7.26 -18.42
C LYS A 37 3.55 -8.24 -17.38
N VAL A 38 4.85 -8.20 -17.13
CA VAL A 38 5.56 -9.01 -16.14
C VAL A 38 6.54 -8.15 -15.35
N ALA A 39 6.98 -8.63 -14.18
CA ALA A 39 7.91 -7.88 -13.31
C ALA A 39 9.25 -7.54 -14.00
N ALA A 40 9.70 -8.38 -14.94
CA ALA A 40 10.94 -8.14 -15.70
C ALA A 40 10.87 -6.86 -16.56
N ASP A 41 9.68 -6.47 -17.03
CA ASP A 41 9.49 -5.26 -17.85
C ASP A 41 9.83 -3.98 -17.07
N CYS A 42 9.75 -4.04 -15.73
CA CYS A 42 10.02 -2.90 -14.87
C CYS A 42 11.50 -2.52 -14.80
N GLY A 43 12.41 -3.42 -15.18
CA GLY A 43 13.86 -3.16 -15.22
C GLY A 43 14.51 -2.90 -13.85
N GLU A 44 13.77 -3.10 -12.76
CA GLU A 44 14.27 -3.02 -11.38
C GLU A 44 13.98 -4.34 -10.66
N VAL A 45 14.99 -4.89 -9.97
CA VAL A 45 14.90 -6.22 -9.35
C VAL A 45 13.85 -6.27 -8.24
N THR A 46 13.62 -5.15 -7.56
CA THR A 46 12.65 -4.98 -6.47
C THR A 46 11.28 -4.54 -6.95
N ALA A 47 11.08 -4.33 -8.26
CA ALA A 47 9.80 -3.91 -8.77
C ALA A 47 8.86 -5.11 -8.99
N ASP A 48 7.59 -4.89 -8.66
CA ASP A 48 6.47 -5.75 -9.03
C ASP A 48 5.68 -5.10 -10.17
N CYS A 49 5.18 -5.93 -11.08
CA CYS A 49 4.20 -5.51 -12.07
C CYS A 49 2.80 -5.81 -11.54
N ILE A 50 2.04 -4.77 -11.22
CA ILE A 50 0.71 -4.91 -10.61
C ILE A 50 -0.36 -4.29 -11.49
N PHE A 51 -1.62 -4.68 -11.29
CA PHE A 51 -2.75 -3.98 -11.91
C PHE A 51 -3.26 -2.91 -10.95
N SER A 52 -3.11 -1.65 -11.32
CA SER A 52 -3.62 -0.53 -10.54
C SER A 52 -5.06 -0.22 -10.93
N VAL A 53 -5.96 -0.24 -9.95
CA VAL A 53 -7.35 0.17 -10.15
C VAL A 53 -7.44 1.69 -10.34
N ALA A 54 -6.51 2.46 -9.77
CA ALA A 54 -6.50 3.91 -9.89
C ALA A 54 -6.23 4.38 -11.32
N THR A 55 -5.29 3.73 -12.02
CA THR A 55 -4.96 4.03 -13.43
C THR A 55 -5.68 3.13 -14.42
N ASN A 56 -6.37 2.08 -13.95
CA ASN A 56 -6.96 1.02 -14.76
C ASN A 56 -5.96 0.38 -15.74
N SER A 57 -4.71 0.25 -15.32
CA SER A 57 -3.62 -0.28 -16.14
C SER A 57 -2.62 -1.08 -15.30
N ARG A 58 -1.73 -1.83 -15.98
CA ARG A 58 -0.62 -2.49 -15.31
C ARG A 58 0.57 -1.55 -15.20
N ILE A 59 1.02 -1.32 -13.97
CA ILE A 59 2.10 -0.38 -13.66
C ILE A 59 3.21 -1.08 -12.87
N CYS A 60 4.40 -0.50 -12.94
CA CYS A 60 5.55 -0.93 -12.13
C CYS A 60 5.56 -0.21 -10.79
N CYS A 61 5.56 -0.98 -9.70
CA CYS A 61 5.66 -0.47 -8.33
C CYS A 61 6.90 -1.05 -7.64
N LYS A 62 7.60 -0.24 -6.87
CA LYS A 62 8.73 -0.66 -6.05
C LYS A 62 8.63 -0.12 -4.63
N PRO A 63 9.32 -0.71 -3.64
CA PRO A 63 9.45 -0.07 -2.33
C PRO A 63 10.08 1.32 -2.45
N LYS A 64 9.55 2.29 -1.70
CA LYS A 64 10.19 3.60 -1.55
C LYS A 64 11.57 3.42 -0.92
N ASN A 65 12.48 4.33 -1.24
CA ASN A 65 13.79 4.31 -0.61
C ASN A 65 13.65 4.53 0.92
N GLY A 66 14.25 3.62 1.70
CA GLY A 66 14.16 3.64 3.17
C GLY A 66 12.81 3.19 3.72
N ALA A 67 11.92 2.62 2.90
CA ALA A 67 10.63 2.16 3.38
C ALA A 67 10.76 1.01 4.39
N THR A 68 9.94 1.03 5.43
CA THR A 68 9.83 -0.10 6.35
C THR A 68 8.81 -1.10 5.81
N LEU A 69 9.26 -2.31 5.47
CA LEU A 69 8.42 -3.39 4.97
C LEU A 69 7.87 -4.27 6.11
N PRO A 70 6.67 -4.87 5.94
CA PRO A 70 6.11 -5.78 6.92
C PRO A 70 6.95 -7.04 7.09
N THR A 71 7.08 -7.51 8.33
CA THR A 71 7.76 -8.77 8.67
C THR A 71 6.89 -9.62 9.59
N CYS A 72 6.80 -10.92 9.29
CA CYS A 72 6.07 -11.87 10.12
C CYS A 72 6.87 -12.26 11.38
N PRO A 73 6.19 -12.53 12.51
CA PRO A 73 6.84 -12.98 13.73
C PRO A 73 7.37 -14.41 13.61
N SER A 74 8.34 -14.76 14.45
CA SER A 74 8.79 -16.13 14.70
C SER A 74 9.21 -16.93 13.45
N GLY A 75 9.75 -16.26 12.43
CA GLY A 75 10.22 -16.92 11.20
C GLY A 75 9.10 -17.40 10.27
N MET A 76 7.85 -17.01 10.53
CA MET A 76 6.73 -17.25 9.62
C MET A 76 6.95 -16.56 8.28
N GLN A 77 6.32 -17.10 7.24
CA GLN A 77 6.34 -16.55 5.90
C GLN A 77 5.16 -15.60 5.69
N ILE A 78 5.46 -14.41 5.18
CA ILE A 78 4.44 -13.45 4.77
C ILE A 78 3.73 -13.93 3.50
N LEU A 79 2.41 -13.77 3.46
CA LEU A 79 1.66 -13.87 2.22
C LEU A 79 1.90 -12.61 1.40
N SER A 80 2.49 -12.75 0.21
CA SER A 80 2.76 -11.63 -0.69
C SER A 80 2.22 -11.90 -2.10
N VAL A 81 1.75 -10.84 -2.75
CA VAL A 81 1.47 -10.81 -4.19
C VAL A 81 2.68 -10.18 -4.87
N GLY A 82 3.55 -11.01 -5.44
CA GLY A 82 4.86 -10.55 -5.92
C GLY A 82 5.89 -10.47 -4.78
N LYS A 83 6.95 -9.70 -5.00
CA LYS A 83 8.11 -9.65 -4.10
C LYS A 83 7.86 -8.80 -2.87
N ASN A 84 7.18 -7.66 -3.03
CA ASN A 84 7.12 -6.62 -2.01
C ASN A 84 5.70 -6.19 -1.62
N SER A 85 4.67 -6.85 -2.17
CA SER A 85 3.27 -6.54 -1.84
C SER A 85 2.71 -7.56 -0.84
N GLY A 86 3.11 -7.43 0.42
CA GLY A 86 2.59 -8.23 1.53
C GLY A 86 1.11 -7.94 1.82
N ILE A 87 0.32 -8.98 2.07
CA ILE A 87 -1.10 -8.83 2.37
C ILE A 87 -1.30 -8.37 3.82
N VAL A 88 -1.75 -7.13 3.96
CA VAL A 88 -2.19 -6.54 5.22
C VAL A 88 -3.60 -7.03 5.54
N CYS A 89 -3.90 -7.20 6.82
CA CYS A 89 -5.20 -7.65 7.30
C CYS A 89 -5.60 -6.87 8.56
N GLU A 90 -6.90 -6.82 8.85
CA GLU A 90 -7.42 -6.34 10.12
C GLU A 90 -7.95 -7.50 10.98
N SER A 91 -8.23 -7.21 12.25
CA SER A 91 -8.68 -8.24 13.22
C SER A 91 -9.96 -8.98 12.82
N LYS A 92 -10.74 -8.43 11.90
CA LYS A 92 -11.99 -8.99 11.37
C LYS A 92 -11.82 -9.64 9.99
N ASP A 93 -10.64 -9.49 9.37
CA ASP A 93 -10.39 -9.98 8.03
C ASP A 93 -9.93 -11.44 8.09
N GLN A 94 -10.31 -12.21 7.08
CA GLN A 94 -9.85 -13.58 6.91
C GLN A 94 -8.66 -13.60 5.95
N CYS A 95 -7.52 -14.05 6.45
CA CYS A 95 -6.41 -14.43 5.59
C CYS A 95 -6.76 -15.71 4.82
N PRO A 96 -6.20 -15.91 3.61
CA PRO A 96 -6.38 -17.15 2.86
C PRO A 96 -5.97 -18.40 3.64
N ASP A 97 -6.46 -19.56 3.19
CA ASP A 97 -6.25 -20.85 3.86
C ASP A 97 -4.78 -21.11 4.21
N GLY A 98 -4.56 -21.50 5.46
CA GLY A 98 -3.22 -21.76 6.01
C GLY A 98 -2.46 -20.52 6.49
N PHE A 99 -2.97 -19.30 6.26
CA PHE A 99 -2.43 -18.06 6.81
C PHE A 99 -3.29 -17.54 7.95
N LYS A 100 -2.65 -16.80 8.86
CA LYS A 100 -3.30 -16.15 10.00
C LYS A 100 -2.99 -14.66 9.98
N CYS A 101 -3.98 -13.85 10.35
CA CYS A 101 -3.77 -12.43 10.55
C CYS A 101 -3.05 -12.21 11.89
N VAL A 102 -1.78 -11.81 11.83
CA VAL A 102 -0.93 -11.64 13.01
C VAL A 102 -0.25 -10.27 13.01
N GLU A 103 0.18 -9.84 14.18
CA GLU A 103 0.93 -8.59 14.33
C GLU A 103 2.29 -8.68 13.64
N SER A 104 2.62 -7.67 12.83
CA SER A 104 3.94 -7.56 12.22
C SER A 104 4.98 -7.17 13.27
N THR A 105 6.20 -7.72 13.15
CA THR A 105 7.33 -7.36 14.02
C THR A 105 7.94 -6.01 13.67
N THR A 106 7.69 -5.51 12.46
CA THR A 106 8.07 -4.17 12.02
C THR A 106 6.86 -3.24 12.05
N ASN A 107 7.10 -1.97 12.35
CA ASN A 107 6.08 -0.91 12.19
C ASN A 107 6.18 -0.37 10.75
N PHE A 108 5.63 -1.13 9.79
CA PHE A 108 5.77 -0.84 8.36
C PHE A 108 5.02 0.43 7.94
N ASP A 109 5.44 1.02 6.81
CA ASP A 109 4.86 2.27 6.32
C ASP A 109 3.47 2.06 5.74
N LYS A 110 2.44 2.48 6.48
CA LYS A 110 1.04 2.13 6.21
C LYS A 110 0.17 3.33 5.91
N LEU A 111 -1.01 3.07 5.36
CA LEU A 111 -2.01 4.12 5.14
C LEU A 111 -2.59 4.59 6.48
N PRO A 112 -3.06 5.85 6.59
CA PRO A 112 -3.72 6.34 7.79
C PRO A 112 -4.90 5.45 8.21
N GLY A 113 -4.94 5.05 9.48
CA GLY A 113 -5.99 4.19 10.03
C GLY A 113 -5.81 2.69 9.80
N GLN A 114 -4.79 2.27 9.05
CA GLN A 114 -4.45 0.85 8.87
C GLN A 114 -3.74 0.29 10.11
N GLY A 115 -4.12 -0.92 10.51
CA GLY A 115 -3.48 -1.69 11.57
C GLY A 115 -2.08 -2.16 11.20
N ASN A 116 -1.37 -2.73 12.17
CA ASN A 116 -0.02 -3.26 11.97
C ASN A 116 0.00 -4.79 11.86
N LYS A 117 -0.99 -5.34 11.14
CA LYS A 117 -1.20 -6.80 11.01
C LYS A 117 -1.11 -7.26 9.57
N ILE A 118 -0.59 -8.46 9.39
CA ILE A 118 -0.34 -9.06 8.08
C ILE A 118 -0.68 -10.55 8.09
N CYS A 119 -0.93 -11.11 6.92
CA CYS A 119 -1.18 -12.53 6.76
C CYS A 119 0.14 -13.32 6.77
N CYS A 120 0.31 -14.21 7.76
CA CYS A 120 1.53 -15.01 7.96
C CYS A 120 1.21 -16.51 8.13
N LYS A 121 2.16 -17.38 7.75
CA LYS A 121 2.09 -18.83 8.01
C LYS A 121 3.40 -19.42 8.50
#